data_AF-E1VQE5-F1
#
_entry.id   AF-E1VQE5-F1
#
_cell.length_a   1.000
_cell.length_b   1.000
_cell.length_c   1.000
_cell.angle_alpha   90.00
_cell.angle_beta   90.00
_cell.angle_gamma   90.00
#
_symmetry.space_group_name_H-M   'P 1'
#
loop_
_entity.id
_entity.type
_entity.pdbx_description
1 polymer ?
#
loop_
_entity_poly.entity_id
_entity_poly.type
_entity_poly.pdbx_seq_one_letter_code
_entity_poly.pdbx_strand_id
1 'polypeptide(L)'
;MTAVASVSGIASLTGKALDEQVYRVACKRLNKAASEQEFEDRYQQGGFHFQSDAALLGELLGLYEINLHRLGGEWLAFKDSVGCYGDTPSEAACRWLVTHFGR
;
A
#
# COMPACT_ATOMS: atom_id res chain seq x y z
N MET A 1 17.39 0.34 17.46
CA MET A 1 17.22 1.64 16.79
C MET A 1 16.26 1.43 15.64
N THR A 2 14.98 1.74 15.81
CA THR A 2 13.96 1.53 14.78
C THR A 2 13.90 2.79 13.93
N ALA A 3 14.35 2.71 12.67
CA ALA A 3 14.23 3.81 11.74
C ALA A 3 12.74 4.06 11.47
N VAL A 4 12.23 5.19 11.95
CA VAL A 4 10.90 5.67 11.60
C VAL A 4 11.01 6.19 10.17
N ALA A 5 10.47 5.45 9.20
CA ALA A 5 10.32 5.95 7.85
C ALA A 5 9.44 7.20 7.92
N SER A 6 10.02 8.35 7.60
CA SER A 6 9.30 9.62 7.53
C SER A 6 8.23 9.54 6.43
N VAL A 7 7.12 10.27 6.62
CA VAL A 7 6.00 10.38 5.66
C VAL A 7 6.46 10.75 4.24
N SER A 8 7.63 11.37 4.11
CA SER A 8 8.31 11.69 2.85
C SER A 8 8.73 10.47 2.01
N GLY A 9 8.91 9.29 2.62
CA GLY A 9 9.37 8.09 1.93
C GLY A 9 8.27 7.29 1.25
N ILE A 10 7.03 7.32 1.75
CA ILE A 10 5.94 6.48 1.23
C ILE A 10 5.40 7.01 -0.10
N ALA A 11 5.39 8.34 -0.26
CA ALA A 11 4.89 9.00 -1.46
C ALA A 11 5.67 8.62 -2.73
N SER A 12 6.93 8.18 -2.60
CA SER A 12 7.76 7.73 -3.71
C SER A 12 7.78 6.21 -3.90
N LEU A 13 7.13 5.42 -3.03
CA LEU A 13 7.12 3.97 -3.17
C LEU A 13 6.21 3.55 -4.32
N THR A 14 6.73 2.71 -5.20
CA THR A 14 5.98 2.04 -6.27
C THR A 14 6.58 0.65 -6.48
N GLY A 15 5.90 -0.19 -7.24
CA GLY A 15 6.33 -1.53 -7.58
C GLY A 15 6.54 -2.40 -6.34
N LYS A 16 7.56 -3.25 -6.43
CA LYS A 16 7.94 -4.18 -5.37
C LYS A 16 8.13 -3.52 -4.01
N ALA A 17 8.69 -2.31 -3.97
CA ALA A 17 8.93 -1.60 -2.72
C ALA A 17 7.63 -1.17 -2.03
N LEU A 18 6.61 -0.77 -2.80
CA LEU A 18 5.28 -0.49 -2.25
C LEU A 18 4.60 -1.78 -1.80
N ASP A 19 4.67 -2.82 -2.62
CA ASP A 19 4.09 -4.13 -2.33
C ASP A 19 4.65 -4.76 -1.04
N GLU A 20 5.95 -4.61 -0.79
CA GLU A 20 6.59 -5.06 0.45
C GLU A 20 6.03 -4.32 1.67
N GLN A 21 5.77 -3.01 1.56
CA GLN A 21 5.16 -2.28 2.66
C GLN A 21 3.71 -2.68 2.89
N VAL A 22 2.94 -2.95 1.84
CA VAL A 22 1.58 -3.50 1.97
C VAL A 22 1.61 -4.86 2.69
N TYR A 23 2.54 -5.74 2.31
CA TYR A 23 2.74 -7.02 2.99
C TYR A 23 3.05 -6.83 4.48
N ARG A 24 3.97 -5.91 4.83
CA ARG A 24 4.32 -5.61 6.22
C ARG A 24 3.12 -5.10 7.02
N VAL A 25 2.28 -4.25 6.42
CA VAL A 25 1.01 -3.82 7.02
C VAL A 25 0.08 -5.01 7.26
N ALA A 26 -0.08 -5.89 6.28
CA ALA A 26 -0.93 -7.09 6.40
C ALA A 26 -0.44 -8.02 7.53
N CYS A 27 0.87 -8.30 7.59
CA CYS A 27 1.48 -9.10 8.67
C CYS A 27 1.23 -8.48 10.04
N LYS A 28 1.44 -7.16 10.19
CA LYS A 28 1.20 -6.43 11.45
C LYS A 28 -0.25 -6.59 11.90
N ARG A 29 -1.22 -6.41 11.00
CA ARG A 29 -2.66 -6.57 11.30
C ARG A 29 -3.05 -8.00 11.69
N LEU A 30 -2.34 -8.99 11.14
CA LEU A 30 -2.53 -10.40 11.46
C LEU A 30 -1.72 -10.86 12.68
N ASN A 31 -1.02 -9.96 13.38
CA ASN A 31 -0.08 -10.29 14.47
C ASN A 31 0.97 -11.33 14.05
N LYS A 32 1.44 -11.27 12.80
CA LYS A 32 2.50 -12.11 12.25
C LYS A 32 3.78 -11.31 12.08
N ALA A 33 4.93 -11.94 12.29
CA ALA A 33 6.21 -11.35 11.94
C ALA A 33 6.36 -11.34 10.41
N ALA A 34 6.67 -10.18 9.82
CA ALA A 34 6.96 -10.09 8.39
C ALA A 34 8.31 -10.75 8.10
N SER A 35 8.33 -11.70 7.16
CA SER A 35 9.54 -12.36 6.66
C SER A 35 9.89 -11.82 5.28
N GLU A 36 11.12 -11.31 5.13
CA GLU A 36 11.64 -10.84 3.84
C GLU A 36 11.79 -11.99 2.84
N GLN A 37 12.26 -13.15 3.30
CA GLN A 37 12.38 -14.35 2.46
C GLN A 37 11.01 -14.82 1.96
N GLU A 38 9.99 -14.84 2.82
CA GLU A 38 8.63 -15.22 2.41
C GLU A 38 8.09 -14.25 1.36
N PHE A 39 8.28 -12.95 1.58
CA PHE A 39 7.87 -11.95 0.61
C PHE A 39 8.56 -12.18 -0.73
N GLU A 40 9.88 -12.36 -0.74
CA GLU A 40 10.66 -12.58 -1.96
C GLU A 40 10.19 -13.84 -2.72
N ASP A 41 10.08 -14.97 -2.02
CA ASP A 41 9.67 -16.24 -2.61
C ASP A 41 8.28 -16.15 -3.25
N ARG A 42 7.33 -15.49 -2.57
CA ARG A 42 5.97 -15.29 -3.08
C ARG A 42 5.92 -14.28 -4.22
N TYR A 43 6.71 -13.20 -4.15
CA TYR A 43 6.78 -12.18 -5.18
C TYR A 43 7.30 -12.75 -6.50
N GLN A 44 8.33 -13.61 -6.44
CA GLN A 44 8.86 -14.32 -7.60
C GLN A 44 7.88 -15.32 -8.21
N GLN A 45 6.98 -15.88 -7.41
CA GLN A 45 5.90 -16.78 -7.85
C GLN A 45 4.67 -16.02 -8.40
N GLY A 46 4.73 -14.69 -8.52
CA GLY A 46 3.60 -13.87 -8.97
C GLY A 46 2.57 -13.53 -7.88
N GLY A 47 2.83 -13.90 -6.62
CA GLY A 47 2.05 -13.45 -5.47
C GLY A 47 2.51 -12.08 -4.96
N PHE A 48 1.72 -11.43 -4.09
CA PHE A 48 2.08 -10.16 -3.45
C PHE A 48 2.36 -8.98 -4.40
N HIS A 49 1.88 -9.01 -5.65
CA HIS A 49 1.87 -7.86 -6.57
C HIS A 49 0.64 -6.97 -6.30
N PHE A 50 0.48 -6.50 -5.06
CA PHE A 50 -0.73 -5.86 -4.55
C PHE A 50 -1.13 -4.61 -5.33
N GLN A 51 -0.18 -3.73 -5.68
CA GLN A 51 -0.50 -2.52 -6.45
C GLN A 51 -0.90 -2.81 -7.91
N SER A 52 -0.73 -4.04 -8.38
CA SER A 52 -1.16 -4.52 -9.70
C SER A 52 -2.40 -5.42 -9.63
N ASP A 53 -2.89 -5.75 -8.43
CA ASP A 53 -4.05 -6.61 -8.21
C ASP A 53 -5.35 -5.80 -8.24
N ALA A 54 -6.12 -5.97 -9.30
CA ALA A 54 -7.40 -5.28 -9.47
C ALA A 54 -8.48 -5.73 -8.47
N ALA A 55 -8.43 -6.98 -7.99
CA ALA A 55 -9.38 -7.48 -7.01
C ALA A 55 -9.14 -6.82 -5.65
N LEU A 56 -7.86 -6.66 -5.27
CA LEU A 56 -7.48 -6.00 -4.02
C LEU A 56 -8.01 -4.57 -3.94
N LEU A 57 -7.96 -3.82 -5.04
CA LEU A 57 -8.46 -2.44 -5.07
C LEU A 57 -9.92 -2.37 -4.56
N GLY A 58 -10.80 -3.21 -5.08
CA GLY A 58 -12.20 -3.26 -4.66
C GLY A 58 -12.36 -3.57 -3.18
N GLU A 59 -11.57 -4.51 -2.65
CA GLU A 59 -11.57 -4.85 -1.23
C GLU A 59 -11.11 -3.67 -0.36
N LEU A 60 -10.03 -2.97 -0.74
CA LEU A 60 -9.52 -1.83 0.02
C LEU A 60 -10.54 -0.69 0.08
N LEU A 61 -11.21 -0.39 -1.04
CA LEU A 61 -12.24 0.64 -1.07
C LEU A 61 -13.43 0.26 -0.19
N GLY A 62 -13.88 -0.98 -0.24
CA GLY A 62 -15.03 -1.46 0.53
C GLY A 62 -14.74 -1.60 2.03
N LEU A 63 -13.58 -2.15 2.39
CA LEU A 63 -13.21 -2.41 3.80
C LEU A 63 -12.84 -1.13 4.56
N TYR A 64 -12.22 -0.17 3.86
CA TYR A 64 -11.71 1.04 4.51
C TYR A 64 -12.46 2.30 4.09
N GLU A 65 -13.47 2.21 3.23
CA GLU A 65 -14.27 3.35 2.76
C GLU A 65 -13.40 4.49 2.18
N ILE A 66 -12.33 4.13 1.47
CA ILE A 66 -11.40 5.08 0.86
C ILE A 66 -12.09 5.75 -0.33
N ASN A 67 -11.99 7.08 -0.42
CA ASN A 67 -12.44 7.80 -1.61
C ASN A 67 -11.34 7.84 -2.66
N LEU A 68 -11.69 7.59 -3.92
CA LEU A 68 -10.79 7.74 -5.06
C LEU A 68 -11.25 8.88 -5.97
N HIS A 69 -10.31 9.76 -6.28
CA HIS A 69 -10.53 10.87 -7.21
C HIS A 69 -9.43 10.92 -8.25
N ARG A 70 -9.79 11.25 -9.49
CA ARG A 70 -8.83 11.58 -10.55
C ARG A 70 -8.66 13.10 -10.58
N LEU A 71 -7.47 13.59 -10.26
CA LEU A 71 -7.16 15.02 -10.16
C LEU A 71 -5.88 15.31 -10.93
N GLY A 72 -5.90 16.25 -11.88
CA GLY A 72 -4.69 16.70 -12.57
C GLY A 72 -3.94 15.63 -13.39
N GLY A 73 -4.55 14.47 -13.66
CA GLY A 73 -3.87 13.35 -14.32
C GLY A 73 -3.24 12.33 -13.37
N GLU A 74 -3.47 12.46 -12.07
CA GLU A 74 -3.07 11.51 -11.03
C GLU A 74 -4.29 10.98 -10.28
N TRP A 75 -4.14 9.85 -9.59
CA TRP A 75 -5.15 9.31 -8.68
C TRP A 75 -4.86 9.75 -7.26
N LEU A 76 -5.89 10.20 -6.55
CA LEU A 76 -5.85 10.51 -5.12
C LEU A 76 -6.72 9.51 -4.36
N ALA A 77 -6.11 8.76 -3.44
CA ALA A 77 -6.81 8.01 -2.40
C ALA A 77 -6.91 8.86 -1.13
N PHE A 78 -8.11 9.06 -0.60
CA PHE A 78 -8.35 9.99 0.50
C PHE A 78 -9.39 9.50 1.50
N LYS A 79 -9.05 9.58 2.78
CA LYS A 79 -9.95 9.36 3.92
C LYS A 79 -9.35 9.93 5.21
N ASP A 80 -10.21 10.45 6.09
CA ASP A 80 -9.85 10.97 7.42
C ASP A 80 -8.67 11.97 7.38
N SER A 81 -8.71 12.90 6.42
CA SER A 81 -7.65 13.91 6.18
C SER A 81 -6.29 13.35 5.74
N VAL A 82 -6.18 12.04 5.49
CA VAL A 82 -5.00 11.40 4.91
C VAL A 82 -5.24 11.20 3.42
N GLY A 83 -4.39 11.81 2.60
CA GLY A 83 -4.41 11.70 1.15
C GLY A 83 -3.09 11.15 0.60
N CYS A 84 -3.16 10.26 -0.38
CA CYS A 84 -1.99 9.75 -1.10
C CYS A 84 -2.24 9.75 -2.60
N TYR A 85 -1.30 10.30 -3.36
CA TYR A 85 -1.31 10.29 -4.81
C TYR A 85 -0.64 9.05 -5.38
N GLY A 86 -1.03 8.66 -6.58
CA GLY A 86 -0.38 7.61 -7.37
C GLY A 86 -0.74 7.69 -8.85
N ASP A 87 0.09 7.06 -9.67
CA ASP A 87 -0.11 7.02 -11.13
C ASP A 87 -1.35 6.17 -11.50
N THR A 88 -1.66 5.18 -10.66
CA THR A 88 -2.81 4.27 -10.79
C THR A 88 -3.69 4.33 -9.52
N PRO A 89 -4.98 3.95 -9.60
CA PRO A 89 -5.84 3.97 -8.42
C PRO A 89 -5.38 2.96 -7.35
N SER A 90 -4.87 1.81 -7.78
CA SER A 90 -4.30 0.79 -6.89
C SER A 90 -3.05 1.30 -6.16
N GLU A 91 -2.13 1.97 -6.87
CA GLU A 91 -0.95 2.57 -6.26
C GLU A 91 -1.33 3.61 -5.20
N ALA A 92 -2.26 4.52 -5.53
CA ALA A 92 -2.74 5.53 -4.59
C ALA A 92 -3.36 4.89 -3.33
N ALA A 93 -4.21 3.87 -3.51
CA ALA A 93 -4.85 3.15 -2.41
C ALA A 93 -3.85 2.37 -1.54
N CYS A 94 -2.86 1.70 -2.15
CA CYS A 94 -1.79 1.00 -1.44
C CYS A 94 -0.92 1.98 -0.63
N ARG A 95 -0.54 3.14 -1.22
CA ARG A 95 0.18 4.20 -0.50
C ARG A 95 -0.63 4.76 0.67
N TRP A 96 -1.94 4.95 0.48
CA TRP A 96 -2.84 5.37 1.57
C TRP A 96 -2.85 4.33 2.70
N LEU A 97 -2.99 3.05 2.36
CA LEU A 97 -3.00 1.94 3.33
C LEU A 97 -1.71 1.92 4.17
N VAL A 98 -0.56 2.04 3.50
CA VAL A 98 0.76 2.07 4.17
C VAL A 98 0.90 3.33 5.02
N THR A 99 0.48 4.50 4.53
CA THR A 99 0.55 5.74 5.30
C THR A 99 -0.33 5.70 6.55
N HIS A 100 -1.51 5.10 6.43
CA HIS A 100 -2.50 5.05 7.50
C HIS A 100 -2.18 4.00 8.57
N PHE A 101 -1.73 2.80 8.17
CA PHE A 101 -1.51 1.66 9.09
C PHE A 101 -0.04 1.26 9.28
N GLY A 102 0.89 1.84 8.52
CA GLY A 102 2.32 1.53 8.59
C GLY A 102 3.05 2.15 9.78
N ARG A 103 2.40 3.06 10.54
CA ARG A 103 2.91 3.61 11.81
C ARG A 103 2.69 2.63 12.95
#